data_AF-A0A2N1RQS6-F1
#
_entry.id   AF-A0A2N1RQS6-F1
#
_cell.length_a   1.000
_cell.length_b   1.000
_cell.length_c   1.000
_cell.angle_alpha   90.00
_cell.angle_beta   90.00
_cell.angle_gamma   90.00
#
_symmetry.space_group_name_H-M   'P 1'
#
loop_
_entity.id
_entity.type
_entity.pdbx_description
1 polymer ?
#
loop_
_entity_poly.entity_id
_entity_poly.type
_entity_poly.pdbx_seq_one_letter_code
_entity_poly.pdbx_strand_id
1 'polypeptide(L)'
;MKRILFLILLVISASQVSASIAVLPYRDQAFDPRISGKEYARMLALGILIMKDTDVLSPEEADIGMKQLGINPEGSVDIEDLNAFGIKYNLKYILLGSISKQKGLFAFDNVLYSVRDRKVLSRNNNSSGDIYKLIQLEVKDTLINFGTKKAVTGKTQADIVFLFDSSYNMSDEWSDVKNSISEFSSDLISRLNIDTRIYLAPYSERKSYESVTTHQNSIKELNETLSRLQPGGAGNRDKFSSLLNYTLKNIKWRSGASKEIYIINNSKLDGMFVPERLAVEAKKRDIHINIISSGKITGEFDEIERLASLTKGKTASISYHQRVFDKSGTKHDIYLQRGRIFHSIAPHHEWKNGILLSTGNNPRYVKPPQSLDEVFHTKSPLTPDKLLQTFSEYTGIIIMQKEPLQNNLSDIISSMQSGLSKNSGTAYSGRALITDGKISFWVKVKNQKMLDIFEKHGTSGFYLKTGFNIKKSDADAYGIELIPVTT
;
A
#
# COMPACT_ATOMS: atom_id res chain seq x y z
N MET A 1 -43.28 17.12 -5.59
CA MET A 1 -43.11 16.13 -4.51
C MET A 1 -41.88 15.22 -4.66
N LYS A 2 -41.55 14.69 -5.85
CA LYS A 2 -40.38 13.79 -6.04
C LYS A 2 -38.99 14.43 -5.78
N ARG A 3 -38.84 15.75 -5.94
CA ARG A 3 -37.57 16.46 -5.69
C ARG A 3 -37.30 16.77 -4.20
N ILE A 4 -38.35 16.88 -3.39
CA ILE A 4 -38.22 17.09 -1.93
C ILE A 4 -37.85 15.76 -1.24
N LEU A 5 -38.38 14.64 -1.74
CA LEU A 5 -38.02 13.31 -1.24
C LEU A 5 -36.54 12.97 -1.47
N PHE A 6 -35.96 13.44 -2.58
CA PHE A 6 -34.55 13.21 -2.92
C PHE A 6 -33.60 14.06 -2.07
N LEU A 7 -34.02 15.28 -1.68
CA LEU A 7 -33.25 16.14 -0.78
C LEU A 7 -33.26 15.62 0.67
N ILE A 8 -34.37 15.02 1.12
CA ILE A 8 -34.47 14.39 2.45
C ILE A 8 -33.64 13.10 2.50
N LEU A 9 -33.52 12.36 1.40
CA LEU A 9 -32.63 11.18 1.33
C LEU A 9 -31.13 11.55 1.35
N LEU A 10 -30.77 12.71 0.80
CA LEU A 10 -29.38 13.20 0.72
C LEU A 10 -28.87 13.82 2.04
N VAL A 11 -29.77 14.19 2.96
CA VAL A 11 -29.40 14.69 4.30
C VAL A 11 -29.19 13.54 5.30
N ILE A 12 -29.58 12.29 4.97
CA ILE A 12 -29.41 11.12 5.87
C ILE A 12 -28.10 10.36 5.62
N SER A 13 -27.34 10.67 4.57
CA SER A 13 -25.99 10.15 4.36
C SER A 13 -24.90 11.06 4.95
N ALA A 14 -25.19 11.74 6.07
CA ALA A 14 -24.13 12.04 7.03
C ALA A 14 -23.96 10.77 7.87
N SER A 15 -23.04 9.89 7.48
CA SER A 15 -22.57 8.81 8.33
C SER A 15 -21.90 9.44 9.56
N GLN A 16 -22.70 9.82 10.56
CA GLN A 16 -22.22 10.00 11.91
C GLN A 16 -21.69 8.63 12.33
N VAL A 17 -20.36 8.56 12.45
CA VAL A 17 -19.69 7.43 13.10
C VAL A 17 -20.13 7.48 14.56
N SER A 18 -21.26 6.86 14.88
CA SER A 18 -21.75 6.80 16.26
C SER A 18 -20.83 5.88 17.05
N ALA A 19 -20.04 6.45 17.96
CA ALA A 19 -19.35 5.68 18.97
C ALA A 19 -20.37 4.86 19.77
N SER A 20 -20.13 3.58 19.98
CA SER A 20 -21.06 2.72 20.71
C SER A 20 -20.81 2.71 22.21
N ILE A 21 -19.60 3.04 22.66
CA ILE A 21 -19.24 3.14 24.09
C ILE A 21 -18.31 4.34 24.36
N ALA A 22 -18.44 4.98 25.52
CA ALA A 22 -17.42 5.89 26.05
C ALA A 22 -16.85 5.36 27.36
N VAL A 23 -15.56 5.60 27.58
CA VAL A 23 -14.89 5.37 28.88
C VAL A 23 -14.64 6.73 29.51
N LEU A 24 -15.30 7.02 30.63
CA LEU A 24 -15.07 8.25 31.37
C LEU A 24 -13.80 8.14 32.21
N PRO A 25 -13.13 9.24 32.58
CA PRO A 25 -12.01 9.22 33.51
C PRO A 25 -12.39 8.51 34.81
N TYR A 26 -11.55 7.58 35.26
CA TYR A 26 -11.77 6.85 36.51
C TYR A 26 -11.38 7.72 37.70
N ARG A 27 -12.04 7.51 38.84
CA ARG A 27 -11.69 8.14 40.11
C ARG A 27 -10.42 7.55 40.70
N ASP A 28 -9.55 8.40 41.21
CA ASP A 28 -8.32 7.98 41.87
C ASP A 28 -8.55 7.71 43.36
N GLN A 29 -8.69 6.43 43.73
CA GLN A 29 -8.85 6.00 45.12
C GLN A 29 -7.53 5.38 45.61
N ALA A 30 -6.79 6.07 46.48
CA ALA A 30 -5.44 5.67 46.95
C ALA A 30 -4.37 5.66 45.83
N PHE A 31 -3.65 6.78 45.78
CA PHE A 31 -2.77 7.26 44.71
C PHE A 31 -1.55 6.37 44.41
N ASP A 32 -1.36 5.97 43.14
CA ASP A 32 -0.04 5.64 42.56
C ASP A 32 0.41 6.85 41.71
N PRO A 33 1.56 7.49 42.00
CA PRO A 33 2.04 8.67 41.25
C PRO A 33 2.32 8.43 39.77
N ARG A 34 2.28 7.18 39.29
CA ARG A 34 2.66 6.80 37.93
C ARG A 34 1.48 6.63 36.97
N ILE A 35 0.26 6.44 37.47
CA ILE A 35 -0.92 6.20 36.63
C ILE A 35 -2.14 6.85 37.29
N SER A 36 -2.62 7.93 36.68
CA SER A 36 -3.89 8.57 37.03
C SER A 36 -5.09 7.80 36.48
N GLY A 37 -6.26 7.99 37.08
CA GLY A 37 -7.51 7.39 36.61
C GLY A 37 -7.91 7.83 35.21
N LYS A 38 -7.44 9.02 34.80
CA LYS A 38 -7.50 9.49 33.41
C LYS A 38 -6.62 8.68 32.46
N GLU A 39 -5.38 8.39 32.85
CA GLU A 39 -4.48 7.53 32.06
C GLU A 39 -5.03 6.10 31.99
N TYR A 40 -5.56 5.59 33.10
CA TYR A 40 -6.22 4.30 33.14
C TYR A 40 -7.40 4.22 32.17
N ALA A 41 -8.30 5.20 32.18
CA ALA A 41 -9.43 5.28 31.26
C ALA A 41 -8.99 5.29 29.78
N ARG A 42 -7.89 5.98 29.46
CA ARG A 42 -7.29 5.99 28.11
C ARG A 42 -6.77 4.60 27.71
N MET A 43 -6.05 3.93 28.62
CA MET A 43 -5.55 2.58 28.37
C MET A 43 -6.70 1.56 28.24
N LEU A 44 -7.76 1.73 29.03
CA LEU A 44 -8.96 0.89 28.97
C LEU A 44 -9.73 1.10 27.66
N ALA A 45 -9.93 2.35 27.24
CA ALA A 45 -10.52 2.67 25.94
C ALA A 45 -9.76 1.99 24.79
N LEU A 46 -8.43 2.00 24.84
CA LEU A 46 -7.58 1.29 23.89
C LEU A 46 -7.76 -0.24 24.00
N GLY A 47 -7.79 -0.80 25.22
CA GLY A 47 -8.05 -2.22 25.45
C GLY A 47 -9.37 -2.68 24.83
N ILE A 48 -10.45 -1.90 25.01
CA ILE A 48 -11.75 -2.15 24.40
C ILE A 48 -11.64 -2.11 22.87
N LEU A 49 -10.99 -1.08 22.32
CA LEU A 49 -10.81 -0.93 20.87
C LEU A 49 -10.07 -2.12 20.26
N ILE A 50 -9.09 -2.70 20.95
CA ILE A 50 -8.31 -3.85 20.47
C ILE A 50 -9.09 -5.16 20.63
N MET A 51 -9.80 -5.35 21.74
CA MET A 51 -10.36 -6.66 22.11
C MET A 51 -11.82 -6.87 21.66
N LYS A 52 -12.58 -5.78 21.46
CA LYS A 52 -14.03 -5.83 21.21
C LYS A 52 -14.40 -5.16 19.90
N ASP A 53 -15.42 -5.71 19.25
CA ASP A 53 -15.97 -5.18 18.01
C ASP A 53 -16.99 -4.08 18.33
N THR A 54 -16.47 -2.97 18.82
CA THR A 54 -17.24 -1.81 19.26
C THR A 54 -16.43 -0.55 18.99
N ASP A 55 -17.12 0.53 18.62
CA ASP A 55 -16.49 1.84 18.47
C ASP A 55 -16.45 2.53 19.83
N VAL A 56 -15.30 3.12 20.13
CA VAL A 56 -15.02 3.78 21.41
C VAL A 56 -14.88 5.28 21.17
N LEU A 57 -15.63 6.10 21.91
CA LEU A 57 -15.48 7.56 21.88
C LEU A 57 -14.05 7.93 22.28
N SER A 58 -13.44 8.89 21.60
CA SER A 58 -12.07 9.27 21.93
C SER A 58 -12.02 9.81 23.38
N PRO A 59 -11.00 9.46 24.18
CA PRO A 59 -10.90 9.95 25.55
C PRO A 59 -10.85 11.48 25.66
N GLU A 60 -10.32 12.15 24.64
CA GLU A 60 -10.26 13.62 24.57
C GLU A 60 -11.65 14.23 24.35
N GLU A 61 -12.46 13.67 23.44
CA GLU A 61 -13.85 14.10 23.26
C GLU A 61 -14.68 13.81 24.51
N ALA A 62 -14.40 12.71 25.21
CA ALA A 62 -15.07 12.39 26.47
C ALA A 62 -14.74 13.43 27.56
N ASP A 63 -13.46 13.79 27.72
CA ASP A 63 -13.02 14.84 28.64
C ASP A 63 -13.70 16.19 28.32
N ILE A 64 -13.71 16.59 27.06
CA ILE A 64 -14.34 17.84 26.60
C ILE A 64 -15.84 17.80 26.87
N GLY A 65 -16.48 16.67 26.57
CA GLY A 65 -17.91 16.46 26.74
C GLY A 65 -18.34 16.57 28.20
N MET A 66 -17.58 15.96 29.11
CA MET A 66 -17.84 16.05 30.55
C MET A 66 -17.71 17.48 31.06
N LYS A 67 -16.64 18.18 30.67
CA LYS A 67 -16.45 19.60 31.04
C LYS A 67 -17.60 20.48 30.56
N GLN A 68 -18.05 20.28 29.32
CA GLN A 68 -19.16 21.04 28.74
C GLN A 68 -20.51 20.77 29.43
N LEU A 69 -20.67 19.60 30.05
CA LEU A 69 -21.88 19.21 30.78
C LEU A 69 -21.76 19.40 32.29
N GLY A 70 -20.64 19.92 32.79
CA GLY A 70 -20.40 20.12 34.22
C GLY A 70 -20.22 18.82 35.01
N ILE A 71 -19.96 17.69 34.35
CA ILE A 71 -19.80 16.39 35.00
C ILE A 71 -18.40 16.31 35.60
N ASN A 72 -18.30 16.18 36.92
CA ASN A 72 -17.04 16.00 37.62
C ASN A 72 -16.78 14.49 37.85
N PRO A 73 -15.75 13.88 37.23
CA PRO A 73 -15.45 12.46 37.42
C PRO A 73 -15.16 12.10 38.89
N GLU A 74 -14.54 13.01 39.65
CA GLU A 74 -14.20 12.81 41.06
C GLU A 74 -15.40 12.99 42.01
N GLY A 75 -16.48 13.65 41.55
CA GLY A 75 -17.71 13.89 42.30
C GLY A 75 -18.76 12.78 42.10
N SER A 76 -19.97 12.93 42.64
CA SER A 76 -21.09 12.06 42.25
C SER A 76 -21.45 12.28 40.77
N VAL A 77 -21.71 11.20 40.04
CA VAL A 77 -22.17 11.24 38.64
C VAL A 77 -23.52 10.57 38.60
N ASP A 78 -24.56 11.33 38.27
CA ASP A 78 -25.94 10.87 38.37
C ASP A 78 -26.44 10.28 37.04
N ILE A 79 -27.59 9.62 37.07
CA ILE A 79 -28.15 8.95 35.89
C ILE A 79 -28.53 9.98 34.82
N GLU A 80 -28.99 11.16 35.23
CA GLU A 80 -29.30 12.29 34.35
C GLU A 80 -28.06 12.75 33.58
N ASP A 81 -26.90 12.84 34.25
CA ASP A 81 -25.62 13.23 33.65
C ASP A 81 -25.17 12.21 32.59
N LEU A 82 -25.22 10.92 32.93
CA LEU A 82 -24.87 9.84 32.02
C LEU A 82 -25.80 9.80 30.80
N ASN A 83 -27.10 10.00 31.00
CA ASN A 83 -28.05 10.04 29.91
C ASN A 83 -27.85 11.27 29.01
N ALA A 84 -27.59 12.46 29.58
CA ALA A 84 -27.30 13.67 28.82
C ALA A 84 -26.01 13.53 27.98
N PHE A 85 -24.95 13.00 28.60
CA PHE A 85 -23.69 12.70 27.90
C PHE A 85 -23.89 11.66 26.79
N GLY A 86 -24.61 10.59 27.09
CA GLY A 86 -24.92 9.52 26.14
C GLY A 86 -25.68 10.00 24.91
N ILE A 87 -26.72 10.83 25.10
CA ILE A 87 -27.50 11.40 24.00
C ILE A 87 -26.65 12.33 23.15
N LYS A 88 -25.85 13.20 23.77
CA LYS A 88 -24.99 14.17 23.06
C LYS A 88 -24.00 13.52 22.09
N TYR A 89 -23.43 12.39 22.49
CA TYR A 89 -22.44 11.66 21.69
C TYR A 89 -23.01 10.41 20.99
N ASN A 90 -24.34 10.25 21.00
CA ASN A 90 -25.06 9.10 20.42
C ASN A 90 -24.50 7.73 20.86
N LEU A 91 -24.18 7.62 22.15
CA LEU A 91 -23.58 6.44 22.76
C LEU A 91 -24.64 5.41 23.14
N LYS A 92 -24.31 4.12 22.98
CA LYS A 92 -25.16 3.04 23.50
C LYS A 92 -24.83 2.73 24.96
N TYR A 93 -23.55 2.85 25.31
CA TYR A 93 -23.01 2.49 26.62
C TYR A 93 -22.03 3.53 27.16
N ILE A 94 -21.93 3.63 28.47
CA ILE A 94 -20.93 4.44 29.17
C ILE A 94 -20.28 3.58 30.24
N LEU A 95 -18.96 3.56 30.28
CA LEU A 95 -18.15 2.87 31.27
C LEU A 95 -17.48 3.92 32.17
N LEU A 96 -17.64 3.76 33.48
CA LEU A 96 -17.07 4.62 34.50
C LEU A 96 -16.73 3.80 35.74
N GLY A 97 -15.81 4.28 36.56
CA GLY A 97 -15.37 3.54 37.74
C GLY A 97 -14.35 4.28 38.60
N SER A 98 -13.75 3.54 39.52
CA SER A 98 -12.57 3.95 40.29
C SER A 98 -11.42 2.98 40.04
N ILE A 99 -10.20 3.51 40.13
CA ILE A 99 -8.96 2.74 40.14
C ILE A 99 -8.28 2.97 41.49
N SER A 100 -7.67 1.92 42.03
CA SER A 100 -6.93 2.00 43.28
C SER A 100 -5.68 1.14 43.27
N LYS A 101 -4.70 1.49 44.11
CA LYS A 101 -3.56 0.64 44.37
C LYS A 101 -3.41 0.34 45.86
N GLN A 102 -3.56 -0.93 46.23
CA GLN A 102 -3.43 -1.38 47.61
C GLN A 102 -2.52 -2.60 47.68
N LYS A 103 -1.55 -2.58 48.60
CA LYS A 103 -0.65 -3.72 48.87
C LYS A 103 0.05 -4.28 47.62
N GLY A 104 0.41 -3.41 46.68
CA GLY A 104 1.09 -3.79 45.43
C GLY A 104 0.17 -4.29 44.30
N LEU A 105 -1.13 -4.38 44.53
CA LEU A 105 -2.12 -4.75 43.52
C LEU A 105 -2.88 -3.51 43.04
N PHE A 106 -3.09 -3.39 41.74
CA PHE A 106 -4.03 -2.47 41.14
C PHE A 106 -5.43 -3.10 41.16
N ALA A 107 -6.47 -2.33 41.47
CA ALA A 107 -7.84 -2.82 41.52
C ALA A 107 -8.82 -1.79 40.95
N PHE A 108 -9.79 -2.24 40.16
CA PHE A 108 -10.87 -1.41 39.63
C PHE A 108 -12.19 -1.76 40.30
N ASP A 109 -13.09 -0.78 40.40
CA ASP A 109 -14.53 -0.96 40.59
C ASP A 109 -15.23 -0.17 39.49
N ASN A 110 -16.07 -0.82 38.69
CA ASN A 110 -16.68 -0.20 37.52
C ASN A 110 -18.18 -0.40 37.42
N VAL A 111 -18.77 0.43 36.57
CA VAL A 111 -20.18 0.41 36.22
C VAL A 111 -20.29 0.54 34.70
N LEU A 112 -20.97 -0.42 34.08
CA LEU A 112 -21.40 -0.30 32.69
C LEU A 112 -22.85 0.17 32.65
N TYR A 113 -23.08 1.36 32.12
CA TYR A 113 -24.39 1.98 31.99
C TYR A 113 -24.92 1.86 30.55
N SER A 114 -26.20 1.50 30.39
CA SER A 114 -26.92 1.57 29.12
C SER A 114 -27.67 2.89 29.01
N VAL A 115 -27.33 3.68 27.99
CA VAL A 115 -27.99 4.96 27.71
C VAL A 115 -29.42 4.74 27.24
N ARG A 116 -29.63 3.75 26.36
CA ARG A 116 -30.96 3.42 25.80
C ARG A 116 -31.92 2.95 26.89
N ASP A 117 -31.46 2.04 27.75
CA ASP A 117 -32.31 1.39 28.75
C ASP A 117 -32.31 2.13 30.10
N ARG A 118 -31.54 3.23 30.20
CA ARG A 118 -31.31 4.06 31.39
C ARG A 118 -31.01 3.28 32.66
N LYS A 119 -30.21 2.23 32.56
CA LYS A 119 -29.92 1.32 33.67
C LYS A 119 -28.48 0.87 33.69
N VAL A 120 -28.02 0.50 34.88
CA VAL A 120 -26.75 -0.20 35.06
C VAL A 120 -26.90 -1.64 34.56
N LEU A 121 -26.03 -2.05 33.65
CA LEU A 121 -26.00 -3.40 33.09
C LEU A 121 -25.12 -4.34 33.90
N SER A 122 -23.99 -3.83 34.41
CA SER A 122 -23.06 -4.60 35.22
C SER A 122 -22.30 -3.70 36.18
N ARG A 123 -21.90 -4.28 37.30
CA ARG A 123 -20.91 -3.73 38.22
C ARG A 123 -19.87 -4.79 38.47
N ASN A 124 -18.61 -4.49 38.22
CA ASN A 124 -17.53 -5.46 38.39
C ASN A 124 -16.41 -4.84 39.21
N ASN A 125 -15.72 -5.68 39.96
CA ASN A 125 -14.45 -5.34 40.55
C ASN A 125 -13.47 -6.50 40.35
N ASN A 126 -12.20 -6.16 40.19
CA ASN A 126 -11.13 -7.14 40.11
C ASN A 126 -9.80 -6.50 40.50
N SER A 127 -8.78 -7.32 40.73
CA SER A 127 -7.44 -6.84 41.09
C SER A 127 -6.32 -7.63 40.40
N SER A 128 -5.19 -6.97 40.17
CA SER A 128 -4.03 -7.55 39.53
C SER A 128 -2.73 -6.85 39.93
N GLY A 129 -1.62 -7.58 39.97
CA GLY A 129 -0.29 -6.99 40.15
C GLY A 129 0.23 -6.23 38.92
N ASP A 130 -0.44 -6.38 37.77
CA ASP A 130 -0.09 -5.76 36.50
C ASP A 130 -1.28 -4.97 35.94
N ILE A 131 -1.07 -3.69 35.65
CA ILE A 131 -2.09 -2.79 35.12
C ILE A 131 -2.62 -3.24 33.75
N TYR A 132 -1.78 -3.85 32.90
CA TYR A 132 -2.21 -4.34 31.60
C TYR A 132 -3.11 -5.57 31.74
N LYS A 133 -2.75 -6.46 32.67
CA LYS A 133 -3.60 -7.61 33.02
C LYS A 133 -4.91 -7.16 33.65
N LEU A 134 -4.90 -6.09 34.45
CA LEU A 134 -6.10 -5.50 35.01
C LEU A 134 -7.07 -5.01 33.93
N ILE A 135 -6.58 -4.30 32.91
CA ILE A 135 -7.39 -3.87 31.75
C ILE A 135 -8.00 -5.07 31.02
N GLN A 136 -7.20 -6.11 30.77
CA GLN A 136 -7.69 -7.32 30.11
C GLN A 136 -8.81 -8.00 30.91
N LEU A 137 -8.66 -8.06 32.23
CA LEU A 137 -9.70 -8.58 33.13
C LEU A 137 -10.95 -7.71 33.05
N GLU A 138 -10.82 -6.39 33.15
CA GLU A 138 -11.95 -5.48 33.11
C GLU A 138 -12.75 -5.59 31.80
N VAL A 139 -12.07 -5.60 30.65
CA VAL A 139 -12.70 -5.75 29.33
C VAL A 139 -13.39 -7.10 29.20
N LYS A 140 -12.79 -8.17 29.73
CA LYS A 140 -13.37 -9.51 29.69
C LYS A 140 -14.60 -9.62 30.58
N ASP A 141 -14.52 -9.14 31.81
CA ASP A 141 -15.56 -9.29 32.84
C ASP A 141 -16.75 -8.34 32.59
N THR A 142 -16.49 -7.15 32.03
CA THR A 142 -17.50 -6.10 31.87
C THR A 142 -18.18 -6.14 30.52
N LEU A 143 -17.44 -6.49 29.46
CA LEU A 143 -17.95 -6.47 28.09
C LEU A 143 -18.18 -7.89 27.55
N ILE A 144 -18.58 -8.84 28.41
CA ILE A 144 -18.81 -10.25 28.04
C ILE A 144 -19.74 -10.37 26.83
N ASN A 145 -20.82 -9.59 26.81
CA ASN A 145 -21.84 -9.62 25.76
C ASN A 145 -21.48 -8.84 24.48
N PHE A 146 -20.31 -8.20 24.45
CA PHE A 146 -19.82 -7.52 23.26
C PHE A 146 -19.09 -8.53 22.36
N GLY A 147 -19.35 -8.45 21.06
CA GLY A 147 -18.62 -9.23 20.05
C GLY A 147 -17.12 -9.07 20.26
N THR A 148 -16.39 -10.18 20.28
CA THR A 148 -14.93 -10.15 20.32
C THR A 148 -14.43 -9.83 18.92
N LYS A 149 -13.41 -8.96 18.82
CA LYS A 149 -12.70 -8.81 17.56
C LYS A 149 -12.05 -10.16 17.24
N LYS A 150 -12.55 -10.82 16.18
CA LYS A 150 -11.80 -11.91 15.57
C LYS A 150 -10.49 -11.31 15.09
N ALA A 151 -9.36 -11.94 15.42
CA ALA A 151 -8.07 -11.56 14.86
C ALA A 151 -8.27 -11.41 13.35
N VAL A 152 -8.01 -10.21 12.81
CA VAL A 152 -8.22 -9.91 11.41
C VAL A 152 -7.25 -10.78 10.62
N THR A 153 -7.74 -11.93 10.18
CA THR A 153 -7.13 -12.80 9.17
C THR A 153 -7.52 -12.28 7.79
N GLY A 154 -7.37 -10.98 7.59
CA GLY A 154 -7.54 -10.33 6.30
C GLY A 154 -6.22 -10.23 5.55
N LYS A 155 -5.38 -11.28 5.53
CA LYS A 155 -4.30 -11.32 4.54
C LYS A 155 -4.96 -11.50 3.18
N THR A 156 -5.12 -10.42 2.43
CA THR A 156 -5.31 -10.51 0.98
C THR A 156 -4.18 -11.41 0.45
N GLN A 157 -4.56 -12.45 -0.29
CA GLN A 157 -3.60 -13.37 -0.91
C GLN A 157 -3.33 -12.89 -2.34
N ALA A 158 -2.07 -12.94 -2.76
CA ALA A 158 -1.68 -12.65 -4.14
C ALA A 158 -0.75 -13.73 -4.67
N ASP A 159 -1.03 -14.23 -5.87
CA ASP A 159 -0.14 -15.05 -6.65
C ASP A 159 0.30 -14.21 -7.85
N ILE A 160 1.59 -13.92 -7.93
CA ILE A 160 2.17 -13.02 -8.93
C ILE A 160 3.22 -13.76 -9.73
N VAL A 161 3.13 -13.70 -11.06
CA VAL A 161 4.16 -14.24 -11.95
C VAL A 161 4.83 -13.10 -12.69
N PHE A 162 6.14 -12.97 -12.56
CA PHE A 162 6.95 -12.15 -13.45
C PHE A 162 7.45 -13.02 -14.60
N LEU A 163 6.86 -12.85 -15.78
CA LEU A 163 7.32 -13.48 -17.02
C LEU A 163 8.13 -12.45 -17.80
N PHE A 164 9.45 -12.59 -17.82
CA PHE A 164 10.31 -11.53 -18.37
C PHE A 164 11.32 -12.04 -19.37
N ASP A 165 11.57 -11.20 -20.37
CA ASP A 165 12.59 -11.43 -21.37
C ASP A 165 13.96 -11.40 -20.68
N SER A 166 14.71 -12.49 -20.84
CA SER A 166 16.06 -12.66 -20.33
C SER A 166 17.05 -12.89 -21.46
N SER A 167 16.73 -12.46 -22.68
CA SER A 167 17.65 -12.42 -23.81
C SER A 167 18.66 -11.27 -23.69
N TYR A 168 19.68 -11.27 -24.54
CA TYR A 168 20.65 -10.17 -24.61
C TYR A 168 20.03 -8.80 -24.93
N ASN A 169 18.79 -8.76 -25.42
CA ASN A 169 18.09 -7.50 -25.61
C ASN A 169 17.82 -6.75 -24.30
N MET A 170 17.68 -7.46 -23.19
CA MET A 170 17.43 -6.87 -21.87
C MET A 170 18.71 -6.38 -21.17
N SER A 171 19.90 -6.55 -21.77
CA SER A 171 21.17 -6.33 -21.06
C SER A 171 21.32 -4.94 -20.45
N ASP A 172 20.90 -3.89 -21.17
CA ASP A 172 21.03 -2.51 -20.72
C ASP A 172 20.06 -2.12 -19.60
N GLU A 173 18.98 -2.89 -19.42
CA GLU A 173 17.88 -2.62 -18.48
C GLU A 173 17.80 -3.67 -17.37
N TRP A 174 18.73 -4.62 -17.37
CA TRP A 174 18.65 -5.80 -16.53
C TRP A 174 18.68 -5.48 -15.03
N SER A 175 19.48 -4.48 -14.64
CA SER A 175 19.50 -3.96 -13.27
C SER A 175 18.14 -3.42 -12.86
N ASP A 176 17.51 -2.64 -13.73
CA ASP A 176 16.26 -1.93 -13.44
C ASP A 176 15.10 -2.91 -13.36
N VAL A 177 15.08 -3.94 -14.22
CA VAL A 177 14.11 -5.04 -14.13
C VAL A 177 14.22 -5.75 -12.78
N LYS A 178 15.44 -6.14 -12.36
CA LYS A 178 15.64 -6.83 -11.07
C LYS A 178 15.23 -5.95 -9.89
N ASN A 179 15.64 -4.68 -9.90
CA ASN A 179 15.33 -3.74 -8.83
C ASN A 179 13.82 -3.50 -8.75
N SER A 180 13.14 -3.29 -9.89
CA SER A 180 11.69 -3.04 -9.91
C SER A 180 10.88 -4.26 -9.45
N ILE A 181 11.28 -5.48 -9.83
CA ILE A 181 10.67 -6.72 -9.31
C ILE A 181 10.87 -6.82 -7.78
N SER A 182 12.08 -6.54 -7.30
CA SER A 182 12.41 -6.58 -5.87
C SER A 182 11.58 -5.57 -5.07
N GLU A 183 11.54 -4.31 -5.51
CA GLU A 183 10.79 -3.22 -4.89
C GLU A 183 9.29 -3.53 -4.85
N PHE A 184 8.69 -3.92 -5.98
CA PHE A 184 7.28 -4.31 -6.04
C PHE A 184 6.95 -5.44 -5.06
N SER A 185 7.82 -6.46 -5.03
CA SER A 185 7.64 -7.62 -4.16
C SER A 185 7.73 -7.23 -2.69
N SER A 186 8.72 -6.40 -2.35
CA SER A 186 8.92 -5.84 -1.01
C SER A 186 7.71 -5.01 -0.59
N ASP A 187 7.15 -4.24 -1.50
CA ASP A 187 5.94 -3.47 -1.24
C ASP A 187 4.71 -4.36 -0.97
N LEU A 188 4.50 -5.43 -1.74
CA LEU A 188 3.38 -6.35 -1.47
C LEU A 188 3.53 -7.02 -0.10
N ILE A 189 4.72 -7.56 0.18
CA ILE A 189 4.97 -8.38 1.37
C ILE A 189 5.10 -7.51 2.62
N SER A 190 5.88 -6.43 2.55
CA SER A 190 6.26 -5.61 3.71
C SER A 190 5.34 -4.40 3.89
N ARG A 191 5.02 -3.66 2.82
CA ARG A 191 4.19 -2.44 2.90
C ARG A 191 2.70 -2.76 2.97
N LEU A 192 2.22 -3.68 2.14
CA LEU A 192 0.81 -4.03 2.04
C LEU A 192 0.43 -5.29 2.85
N ASN A 193 1.41 -6.01 3.40
CA ASN A 193 1.21 -7.21 4.24
C ASN A 193 0.36 -8.30 3.56
N ILE A 194 0.53 -8.44 2.25
CA ILE A 194 -0.18 -9.40 1.40
C ILE A 194 0.53 -10.75 1.48
N ASP A 195 -0.23 -11.82 1.70
CA ASP A 195 0.30 -13.20 1.64
C ASP A 195 0.60 -13.56 0.18
N THR A 196 1.86 -13.41 -0.21
CA THR A 196 2.29 -13.36 -1.60
C THR A 196 3.10 -14.60 -1.98
N ARG A 197 2.76 -15.20 -3.13
CA ARG A 197 3.61 -16.15 -3.87
C ARG A 197 4.09 -15.48 -5.14
N ILE A 198 5.41 -15.41 -5.31
CA ILE A 198 6.04 -14.75 -6.45
C ILE A 198 6.76 -15.79 -7.27
N TYR A 199 6.40 -15.88 -8.55
CA TYR A 199 7.01 -16.76 -9.52
C TYR A 199 7.89 -15.94 -10.46
N LEU A 200 9.14 -16.33 -10.62
CA LEU A 200 10.03 -15.75 -11.63
C LEU A 200 10.09 -16.71 -12.81
N ALA A 201 9.69 -16.24 -13.98
CA ALA A 201 9.57 -17.00 -15.22
C ALA A 201 10.38 -16.32 -16.34
N PRO A 202 11.71 -16.43 -16.33
CA PRO A 202 12.54 -15.87 -17.39
C PRO A 202 12.39 -16.67 -18.68
N TYR A 203 12.39 -16.01 -19.84
CA TYR A 203 12.46 -16.67 -21.14
C TYR A 203 13.59 -16.14 -22.02
N SER A 204 14.14 -17.01 -22.85
CA SER A 204 15.01 -16.72 -23.99
C SER A 204 15.19 -18.01 -24.80
N GLU A 205 16.02 -18.02 -25.84
CA GLU A 205 16.41 -19.29 -26.47
C GLU A 205 17.00 -20.31 -25.48
N ARG A 206 17.73 -19.83 -24.46
CA ARG A 206 18.42 -20.66 -23.46
C ARG A 206 17.57 -20.99 -22.24
N LYS A 207 16.44 -20.31 -22.03
CA LYS A 207 15.61 -20.45 -20.83
C LYS A 207 14.15 -20.73 -21.19
N SER A 208 13.55 -21.66 -20.46
CA SER A 208 12.16 -22.10 -20.69
C SER A 208 11.44 -22.35 -19.36
N TYR A 209 10.36 -23.13 -19.38
CA TYR A 209 9.56 -23.43 -18.18
C TYR A 209 10.34 -24.08 -17.04
N GLU A 210 11.43 -24.78 -17.33
CA GLU A 210 12.31 -25.40 -16.32
C GLU A 210 13.04 -24.36 -15.47
N SER A 211 13.14 -23.11 -15.95
CA SER A 211 13.77 -22.00 -15.25
C SER A 211 12.82 -21.25 -14.30
N VAL A 212 11.57 -21.71 -14.16
CA VAL A 212 10.59 -21.07 -13.27
C VAL A 212 10.92 -21.36 -11.81
N THR A 213 11.03 -20.30 -11.00
CA THR A 213 11.24 -20.41 -9.54
C THR A 213 10.05 -19.83 -8.79
N THR A 214 9.85 -20.25 -7.54
CA THR A 214 8.76 -19.77 -6.67
C THR A 214 9.30 -19.32 -5.33
N HIS A 215 8.82 -18.19 -4.86
CA HIS A 215 9.20 -17.56 -3.59
C HIS A 215 7.94 -17.25 -2.81
N GLN A 216 7.84 -17.69 -1.55
CA GLN A 216 6.66 -17.47 -0.71
C GLN A 216 7.01 -16.54 0.43
N ASN A 217 6.50 -15.31 0.39
CA ASN A 217 6.74 -14.28 1.42
C ASN A 217 8.22 -14.06 1.81
N SER A 218 9.16 -14.35 0.91
CA SER A 218 10.61 -14.27 1.19
C SER A 218 11.31 -13.36 0.20
N ILE A 219 11.52 -12.10 0.60
CA ILE A 219 12.28 -11.11 -0.20
C ILE A 219 13.75 -11.52 -0.33
N LYS A 220 14.31 -12.16 0.70
CA LYS A 220 15.69 -12.63 0.67
C LYS A 220 15.92 -13.67 -0.43
N GLU A 221 15.11 -14.73 -0.47
CA GLU A 221 15.23 -15.80 -1.48
C GLU A 221 14.97 -15.28 -2.90
N LEU A 222 14.00 -14.37 -3.03
CA LEU A 222 13.72 -13.68 -4.28
C LEU A 222 14.95 -12.91 -4.77
N ASN A 223 15.56 -12.10 -3.91
CA ASN A 223 16.73 -11.29 -4.26
C ASN A 223 17.96 -12.14 -4.59
N GLU A 224 18.19 -13.22 -3.83
CA GLU A 224 19.25 -14.18 -4.13
C GLU A 224 19.05 -14.81 -5.52
N THR A 225 17.81 -15.17 -5.87
CA THR A 225 17.48 -15.73 -7.18
C THR A 225 17.67 -14.70 -8.30
N LEU A 226 17.14 -13.49 -8.14
CA LEU A 226 17.31 -12.40 -9.11
C LEU A 226 18.79 -12.08 -9.34
N SER A 227 19.62 -12.13 -8.29
CA SER A 227 21.06 -11.83 -8.38
C SER A 227 21.82 -12.82 -9.28
N ARG A 228 21.38 -14.08 -9.33
CA ARG A 228 22.00 -15.17 -10.12
C ARG A 228 21.53 -15.17 -11.57
N LEU A 229 20.40 -14.55 -11.87
CA LEU A 229 19.90 -14.49 -13.23
C LEU A 229 20.72 -13.49 -14.06
N GLN A 230 21.10 -13.93 -15.26
CA GLN A 230 21.77 -13.11 -16.26
C GLN A 230 21.06 -13.19 -17.60
N PRO A 231 21.11 -12.12 -18.43
CA PRO A 231 20.65 -12.17 -19.81
C PRO A 231 21.46 -13.18 -20.64
N GLY A 232 20.81 -13.86 -21.59
CA GLY A 232 21.48 -14.78 -22.50
C GLY A 232 20.58 -15.40 -23.57
N GLY A 233 21.13 -15.58 -24.76
CA GLY A 233 20.41 -16.04 -25.96
C GLY A 233 19.59 -14.92 -26.61
N ALA A 234 18.94 -15.22 -27.74
CA ALA A 234 17.99 -14.30 -28.36
C ALA A 234 16.58 -14.42 -27.72
N GLY A 235 15.74 -13.42 -27.95
CA GLY A 235 14.32 -13.52 -27.64
C GLY A 235 13.66 -14.55 -28.57
N ASN A 236 12.81 -15.42 -28.01
CA ASN A 236 12.23 -16.53 -28.77
C ASN A 236 10.73 -16.68 -28.48
N ARG A 237 9.93 -16.55 -29.54
CA ARG A 237 8.45 -16.60 -29.50
C ARG A 237 7.92 -17.94 -29.00
N ASP A 238 8.50 -19.05 -29.43
CA ASP A 238 8.01 -20.38 -29.08
C ASP A 238 8.30 -20.69 -27.61
N LYS A 239 9.46 -20.24 -27.11
CA LYS A 239 9.81 -20.31 -25.68
C LYS A 239 8.90 -19.43 -24.83
N PHE A 240 8.63 -18.19 -25.26
CA PHE A 240 7.65 -17.31 -24.61
C PHE A 240 6.27 -17.97 -24.55
N SER A 241 5.75 -18.45 -25.68
CA SER A 241 4.41 -19.04 -25.79
C SER A 241 4.27 -20.31 -24.95
N SER A 242 5.30 -21.16 -24.97
CA SER A 242 5.36 -22.38 -24.15
C SER A 242 5.40 -22.05 -22.66
N LEU A 243 6.19 -21.06 -22.26
CA LEU A 243 6.29 -20.61 -20.88
C LEU A 243 4.97 -19.99 -20.38
N LEU A 244 4.33 -19.14 -21.18
CA LEU A 244 3.05 -18.55 -20.82
C LEU A 244 1.97 -19.64 -20.68
N ASN A 245 1.91 -20.61 -21.61
CA ASN A 245 1.00 -21.75 -21.50
C ASN A 245 1.29 -22.61 -20.26
N TYR A 246 2.57 -22.85 -19.93
CA TYR A 246 2.99 -23.53 -18.71
C TYR A 246 2.50 -22.78 -17.46
N THR A 247 2.74 -21.48 -17.38
CA THR A 247 2.32 -20.59 -16.28
C THR A 247 0.81 -20.65 -16.06
N LEU A 248 0.04 -20.59 -17.14
CA LEU A 248 -1.42 -20.65 -17.05
C LEU A 248 -1.93 -22.01 -16.55
N LYS A 249 -1.31 -23.12 -16.98
CA LYS A 249 -1.83 -24.47 -16.73
C LYS A 249 -1.27 -25.13 -15.47
N ASN A 250 0.03 -24.99 -15.22
CA ASN A 250 0.79 -25.81 -14.28
C ASN A 250 1.10 -25.12 -12.96
N ILE A 251 1.06 -23.79 -12.90
CA ILE A 251 1.17 -23.08 -11.62
C ILE A 251 -0.08 -23.35 -10.78
N LYS A 252 0.14 -23.64 -9.49
CA LYS A 252 -0.93 -23.88 -8.51
C LYS A 252 -1.47 -22.55 -7.96
N TRP A 253 -2.33 -21.92 -8.74
CA TRP A 253 -3.06 -20.70 -8.37
C TRP A 253 -4.04 -20.95 -7.21
N ARG A 254 -4.01 -20.12 -6.18
CA ARG A 254 -4.94 -20.18 -5.04
C ARG A 254 -6.29 -19.60 -5.44
N SER A 255 -7.38 -20.29 -5.11
CA SER A 255 -8.74 -19.89 -5.49
C SER A 255 -9.11 -18.48 -5.00
N GLY A 256 -8.74 -18.13 -3.75
CA GLY A 256 -9.02 -16.85 -3.12
C GLY A 256 -7.95 -15.76 -3.28
N ALA A 257 -6.88 -16.02 -4.03
CA ALA A 257 -5.85 -15.02 -4.28
C ALA A 257 -6.17 -14.16 -5.51
N SER A 258 -5.70 -12.91 -5.49
CA SER A 258 -5.49 -12.14 -6.73
C SER A 258 -4.42 -12.84 -7.56
N LYS A 259 -4.63 -12.95 -8.87
CA LYS A 259 -3.76 -13.71 -9.78
C LYS A 259 -3.30 -12.81 -10.90
N GLU A 260 -2.02 -12.46 -10.91
CA GLU A 260 -1.49 -11.55 -11.91
C GLU A 260 -0.24 -12.11 -12.58
N ILE A 261 -0.12 -11.86 -13.87
CA ILE A 261 1.08 -12.12 -14.66
C ILE A 261 1.59 -10.77 -15.16
N TYR A 262 2.81 -10.40 -14.80
CA TYR A 262 3.52 -9.23 -15.33
C TYR A 262 4.48 -9.70 -16.40
N ILE A 263 4.19 -9.34 -17.64
CA ILE A 263 5.04 -9.62 -18.79
C ILE A 263 5.96 -8.42 -19.04
N ILE A 264 7.27 -8.61 -18.93
CA ILE A 264 8.28 -7.58 -19.26
C ILE A 264 9.02 -8.02 -20.51
N ASN A 265 8.84 -7.31 -21.62
CA ASN A 265 9.34 -7.72 -22.93
C ASN A 265 10.27 -6.67 -23.55
N ASN A 266 11.41 -7.11 -24.10
CA ASN A 266 12.29 -6.28 -24.92
C ASN A 266 12.68 -6.92 -26.26
N SER A 267 11.99 -7.99 -26.68
CA SER A 267 12.22 -8.67 -27.96
C SER A 267 10.96 -8.67 -28.82
N LYS A 268 11.12 -8.42 -30.11
CA LYS A 268 10.01 -8.57 -31.06
C LYS A 268 9.66 -10.05 -31.19
N LEU A 269 8.40 -10.39 -31.02
CA LEU A 269 7.90 -11.76 -31.02
C LEU A 269 6.85 -11.92 -32.15
N ASP A 270 7.28 -11.70 -33.38
CA ASP A 270 6.41 -11.63 -34.56
C ASP A 270 5.60 -12.93 -34.78
N GLY A 271 4.34 -12.78 -35.22
CA GLY A 271 3.48 -13.88 -35.66
C GLY A 271 2.98 -14.77 -34.53
N MET A 272 2.45 -14.17 -33.46
CA MET A 272 1.81 -14.88 -32.37
C MET A 272 0.37 -15.19 -32.76
N PHE A 273 0.14 -16.34 -33.38
CA PHE A 273 -1.19 -16.74 -33.88
C PHE A 273 -2.23 -17.10 -32.80
N VAL A 274 -1.92 -16.96 -31.50
CA VAL A 274 -2.71 -17.60 -30.43
C VAL A 274 -3.02 -16.76 -29.16
N PRO A 275 -3.00 -15.40 -29.16
CA PRO A 275 -3.26 -14.63 -27.95
C PRO A 275 -4.69 -14.83 -27.44
N GLU A 276 -5.67 -15.00 -28.32
CA GLU A 276 -7.08 -15.22 -27.92
C GLU A 276 -7.24 -16.50 -27.09
N ARG A 277 -6.62 -17.61 -27.51
CA ARG A 277 -6.69 -18.89 -26.77
C ARG A 277 -6.05 -18.75 -25.39
N LEU A 278 -4.88 -18.11 -25.31
CA LEU A 278 -4.17 -17.91 -24.04
C LEU A 278 -4.95 -16.97 -23.12
N ALA A 279 -5.55 -15.91 -23.67
CA ALA A 279 -6.41 -15.01 -22.92
C ALA A 279 -7.67 -15.70 -22.40
N VAL A 280 -8.29 -16.60 -23.18
CA VAL A 280 -9.44 -17.40 -22.74
C VAL A 280 -9.04 -18.29 -21.55
N GLU A 281 -7.90 -18.96 -21.61
CA GLU A 281 -7.41 -19.79 -20.49
C GLU A 281 -7.10 -18.96 -19.23
N ALA A 282 -6.50 -17.78 -19.40
CA ALA A 282 -6.28 -16.84 -18.30
C ALA A 282 -7.60 -16.37 -17.67
N LYS A 283 -8.58 -15.97 -18.49
CA LYS A 283 -9.92 -15.54 -18.03
C LYS A 283 -10.65 -16.63 -17.25
N LYS A 284 -10.64 -17.87 -17.74
CA LYS A 284 -11.28 -19.00 -17.05
C LYS A 284 -10.76 -19.19 -15.62
N ARG A 285 -9.51 -18.78 -15.37
CA ARG A 285 -8.83 -18.89 -14.07
C ARG A 285 -8.78 -17.56 -13.30
N ASP A 286 -9.44 -16.52 -13.81
CA ASP A 286 -9.43 -15.15 -13.24
C ASP A 286 -8.00 -14.60 -13.07
N ILE A 287 -7.17 -14.80 -14.11
CA ILE A 287 -5.79 -14.32 -14.16
C ILE A 287 -5.73 -13.05 -15.02
N HIS A 288 -5.23 -11.95 -14.45
CA HIS A 288 -4.97 -10.72 -15.19
C HIS A 288 -3.54 -10.69 -15.74
N ILE A 289 -3.37 -10.39 -17.03
CA ILE A 289 -2.06 -10.29 -17.66
C ILE A 289 -1.73 -8.82 -17.89
N ASN A 290 -0.73 -8.31 -17.19
CA ASN A 290 -0.16 -6.98 -17.38
C ASN A 290 1.06 -7.07 -18.31
N ILE A 291 1.26 -6.05 -19.15
CA ILE A 291 2.32 -6.05 -20.16
C ILE A 291 3.09 -4.75 -20.11
N ILE A 292 4.42 -4.89 -20.07
CA ILE A 292 5.38 -3.80 -20.03
C ILE A 292 6.35 -4.01 -21.19
N SER A 293 6.26 -3.10 -22.17
CA SER A 293 7.10 -3.10 -23.36
C SER A 293 8.29 -2.19 -23.16
N SER A 294 9.48 -2.72 -23.40
CA SER A 294 10.75 -2.01 -23.23
C SER A 294 11.27 -1.41 -24.54
N GLY A 295 12.42 -0.74 -24.50
CA GLY A 295 12.86 0.25 -25.48
C GLY A 295 13.20 -0.29 -26.88
N LYS A 296 13.42 -1.60 -27.03
CA LYS A 296 13.60 -2.25 -28.34
C LYS A 296 12.28 -2.66 -28.98
N ILE A 297 11.17 -2.57 -28.25
CA ILE A 297 9.81 -2.66 -28.79
C ILE A 297 9.40 -1.28 -29.30
N THR A 298 9.25 -1.17 -30.61
CA THR A 298 9.05 0.09 -31.35
C THR A 298 7.79 0.00 -32.20
N GLY A 299 7.13 1.14 -32.43
CA GLY A 299 5.97 1.21 -33.31
C GLY A 299 4.62 0.86 -32.65
N GLU A 300 3.71 0.26 -33.43
CA GLU A 300 2.34 -0.07 -33.00
C GLU A 300 2.29 -1.14 -31.92
N PHE A 301 1.17 -1.21 -31.19
CA PHE A 301 0.99 -2.23 -30.17
C PHE A 301 1.06 -3.63 -30.80
N ASP A 302 1.92 -4.49 -30.23
CA ASP A 302 2.15 -5.85 -30.71
C ASP A 302 0.96 -6.75 -30.33
N GLU A 303 0.83 -7.91 -30.99
CA GLU A 303 -0.20 -8.93 -30.71
C GLU A 303 -0.17 -9.38 -29.24
N ILE A 304 1.01 -9.35 -28.61
CA ILE A 304 1.18 -9.61 -27.17
C ILE A 304 0.38 -8.61 -26.34
N GLU A 305 0.47 -7.32 -26.64
CA GLU A 305 -0.14 -6.25 -25.86
C GLU A 305 -1.69 -6.37 -25.85
N ARG A 306 -2.28 -7.05 -26.85
CA ARG A 306 -3.71 -7.38 -26.84
C ARG A 306 -4.11 -8.32 -25.68
N LEU A 307 -3.22 -9.20 -25.22
CA LEU A 307 -3.49 -10.12 -24.10
C LEU A 307 -3.95 -9.38 -22.83
N ALA A 308 -3.36 -8.21 -22.56
CA ALA A 308 -3.73 -7.42 -21.38
C ALA A 308 -5.17 -6.92 -21.48
N SER A 309 -5.53 -6.31 -22.61
CA SER A 309 -6.91 -5.85 -22.85
C SER A 309 -7.92 -6.99 -22.75
N LEU A 310 -7.57 -8.16 -23.30
CA LEU A 310 -8.44 -9.33 -23.23
C LEU A 310 -8.59 -9.78 -21.79
N THR A 311 -7.52 -9.84 -20.99
CA THR A 311 -7.54 -10.38 -19.61
C THR A 311 -7.84 -9.34 -18.52
N LYS A 312 -8.34 -8.15 -18.87
CA LYS A 312 -8.54 -7.02 -17.94
C LYS A 312 -7.27 -6.53 -17.23
N GLY A 313 -6.10 -6.86 -17.78
CA GLY A 313 -4.82 -6.30 -17.33
C GLY A 313 -4.51 -4.96 -17.97
N LYS A 314 -3.33 -4.42 -17.65
CA LYS A 314 -2.85 -3.12 -18.12
C LYS A 314 -1.67 -3.26 -19.08
N THR A 315 -1.59 -2.38 -20.06
CA THR A 315 -0.43 -2.22 -20.95
C THR A 315 0.32 -0.94 -20.62
N ALA A 316 1.65 -0.99 -20.56
CA ALA A 316 2.50 0.19 -20.49
C ALA A 316 3.75 0.01 -21.35
N SER A 317 4.38 1.11 -21.71
CA SER A 317 5.68 1.11 -22.38
C SER A 317 6.65 1.97 -21.59
N ILE A 318 7.87 1.47 -21.41
CA ILE A 318 8.92 2.20 -20.70
C ILE A 318 9.25 3.49 -21.46
N SER A 319 9.28 4.59 -20.72
CA SER A 319 9.80 5.88 -21.17
C SER A 319 11.23 6.02 -20.67
N TYR A 320 12.09 6.58 -21.52
CA TYR A 320 13.46 6.89 -21.19
C TYR A 320 13.64 8.39 -21.16
N HIS A 321 14.52 8.86 -20.28
CA HIS A 321 14.89 10.26 -20.15
C HIS A 321 16.39 10.38 -20.03
N GLN A 322 16.96 11.33 -20.77
CA GLN A 322 18.36 11.69 -20.63
C GLN A 322 18.53 13.19 -20.78
N ARG A 323 19.26 13.78 -19.82
CA ARG A 323 19.67 15.17 -19.90
C ARG A 323 21.00 15.30 -20.60
N VAL A 324 21.09 16.26 -21.51
CA VAL A 324 22.32 16.57 -22.24
C VAL A 324 22.56 18.08 -22.27
N PHE A 325 23.82 18.44 -22.54
CA PHE A 325 24.27 19.82 -22.64
C PHE A 325 24.97 20.03 -23.98
N ASP A 326 24.61 21.10 -24.69
CA ASP A 326 25.22 21.46 -25.95
C ASP A 326 26.49 22.32 -25.79
N LYS A 327 27.09 22.73 -26.92
CA LYS A 327 28.28 23.61 -26.94
C LYS A 327 28.09 24.96 -26.28
N SER A 328 26.88 25.50 -26.25
CA SER A 328 26.54 26.74 -25.55
C SER A 328 26.27 26.53 -24.05
N GLY A 329 26.33 25.29 -23.56
CA GLY A 329 25.93 24.96 -22.20
C GLY A 329 24.41 24.94 -22.01
N THR A 330 23.63 25.01 -23.10
CA THR A 330 22.17 24.93 -23.03
C THR A 330 21.78 23.50 -22.71
N LYS A 331 20.84 23.36 -21.77
CA LYS A 331 20.35 22.09 -21.27
C LYS A 331 19.19 21.59 -22.14
N HIS A 332 19.26 20.33 -22.55
CA HIS A 332 18.20 19.66 -23.30
C HIS A 332 17.77 18.41 -22.52
N ASP A 333 16.47 18.31 -22.21
CA ASP A 333 15.86 17.09 -21.68
C ASP A 333 15.30 16.29 -22.87
N ILE A 334 15.90 15.13 -23.14
CA ILE A 334 15.54 14.24 -24.25
C ILE A 334 14.77 13.05 -23.69
N TYR A 335 13.70 12.68 -24.38
CA TYR A 335 12.87 11.56 -24.00
C TYR A 335 12.65 10.59 -25.17
N LEU A 336 12.44 9.32 -24.83
CA LEU A 336 12.16 8.26 -25.80
C LEU A 336 11.02 7.39 -25.29
N GLN A 337 10.03 7.10 -26.15
CA GLN A 337 9.05 6.05 -25.89
C GLN A 337 8.56 5.44 -27.20
N ARG A 338 8.52 4.10 -27.28
CA ARG A 338 8.09 3.33 -28.47
C ARG A 338 8.80 3.74 -29.79
N GLY A 339 10.05 4.18 -29.69
CA GLY A 339 10.83 4.63 -30.83
C GLY A 339 10.52 6.06 -31.30
N ARG A 340 9.76 6.87 -30.54
CA ARG A 340 9.54 8.30 -30.81
C ARG A 340 10.40 9.14 -29.87
N ILE A 341 11.05 10.17 -30.40
CA ILE A 341 11.88 11.11 -29.63
C ILE A 341 11.08 12.35 -29.30
N PHE A 342 11.18 12.79 -28.06
CA PHE A 342 10.64 14.06 -27.60
C PHE A 342 11.74 14.89 -26.96
N HIS A 343 11.66 16.20 -27.09
CA HIS A 343 12.65 17.12 -26.55
C HIS A 343 12.00 18.33 -25.91
N SER A 344 12.68 18.89 -24.92
CA SER A 344 12.34 20.17 -24.30
C SER A 344 13.58 20.78 -23.65
N ILE A 345 13.60 22.11 -23.57
CA ILE A 345 14.63 22.87 -22.84
C ILE A 345 14.31 22.90 -21.33
N ALA A 346 13.03 22.71 -20.97
CA ALA A 346 12.55 22.60 -19.60
C ALA A 346 12.21 21.14 -19.24
N PRO A 347 12.45 20.70 -17.99
CA PRO A 347 12.13 19.34 -17.57
C PRO A 347 10.62 19.11 -17.57
N HIS A 348 10.17 18.08 -18.27
CA HIS A 348 8.79 17.61 -18.20
C HIS A 348 8.62 16.64 -17.02
N HIS A 349 8.09 17.12 -15.89
CA HIS A 349 8.06 16.36 -14.63
C HIS A 349 7.16 15.10 -14.66
N GLU A 350 6.21 14.99 -15.58
CA GLU A 350 5.24 13.90 -15.62
C GLU A 350 5.68 12.69 -16.47
N TRP A 351 6.88 12.73 -17.06
CA TRP A 351 7.38 11.69 -17.97
C TRP A 351 7.38 10.27 -17.35
N LYS A 352 7.51 10.19 -16.01
CA LYS A 352 7.47 8.93 -15.25
C LYS A 352 6.13 8.21 -15.34
N ASN A 353 5.03 8.91 -15.66
CA ASN A 353 3.73 8.31 -15.91
C ASN A 353 3.61 7.71 -17.33
N GLY A 354 4.63 7.89 -18.16
CA GLY A 354 4.59 7.62 -19.59
C GLY A 354 4.31 8.91 -20.37
N ILE A 355 5.04 9.11 -21.46
CA ILE A 355 4.91 10.30 -22.33
C ILE A 355 3.69 10.17 -23.26
N LEU A 356 3.49 8.97 -23.78
CA LEU A 356 2.40 8.55 -24.64
C LEU A 356 1.33 7.91 -23.76
N LEU A 357 0.51 8.74 -23.14
CA LEU A 357 -0.66 8.27 -22.38
C LEU A 357 -1.72 7.76 -23.37
N SER A 358 -1.84 6.43 -23.46
CA SER A 358 -2.86 5.78 -24.29
C SER A 358 -4.25 6.04 -23.70
N THR A 359 -4.97 7.01 -24.26
CA THR A 359 -6.40 7.23 -23.99
C THR A 359 -7.31 6.53 -25.00
N GLY A 360 -6.76 5.71 -25.90
CA GLY A 360 -7.50 4.98 -26.93
C GLY A 360 -6.62 4.18 -27.88
N ASN A 361 -7.22 3.19 -28.54
CA ASN A 361 -6.64 1.99 -29.18
C ASN A 361 -5.60 2.16 -30.32
N ASN A 362 -4.89 3.30 -30.47
CA ASN A 362 -3.78 3.38 -31.42
C ASN A 362 -2.65 4.35 -30.99
N PRO A 363 -1.44 3.84 -30.68
CA PRO A 363 -0.32 4.64 -30.20
C PRO A 363 0.32 5.50 -31.29
N ARG A 364 0.03 5.22 -32.58
CA ARG A 364 0.45 6.09 -33.70
C ARG A 364 -0.23 7.46 -33.68
N TYR A 365 -1.38 7.59 -33.02
CA TYR A 365 -2.17 8.83 -32.99
C TYR A 365 -2.21 9.49 -31.62
N VAL A 366 -1.40 9.01 -30.66
CA VAL A 366 -1.28 9.66 -29.36
C VAL A 366 -0.45 10.93 -29.54
N LYS A 367 -1.12 12.08 -29.35
CA LYS A 367 -0.49 13.40 -29.39
C LYS A 367 0.52 13.51 -28.24
N PRO A 368 1.72 14.02 -28.49
CA PRO A 368 2.65 14.32 -27.41
C PRO A 368 2.07 15.40 -26.48
N PRO A 369 2.52 15.45 -25.21
CA PRO A 369 2.24 16.57 -24.33
C PRO A 369 2.64 17.89 -25.00
N GLN A 370 1.84 18.96 -24.81
CA GLN A 370 2.12 20.27 -25.43
C GLN A 370 3.47 20.86 -25.00
N SER A 371 4.01 20.42 -23.87
CA SER A 371 5.32 20.85 -23.35
C SER A 371 6.51 20.16 -24.01
N LEU A 372 6.27 19.26 -24.97
CA LEU A 372 7.30 18.46 -25.61
C LEU A 372 7.22 18.60 -27.13
N ASP A 373 8.37 18.89 -27.72
CA ASP A 373 8.53 18.92 -29.16
C ASP A 373 8.95 17.52 -29.65
N GLU A 374 8.29 17.00 -30.69
CA GLU A 374 8.61 15.69 -31.26
C GLU A 374 9.67 15.84 -32.36
N VAL A 375 10.76 15.05 -32.26
CA VAL A 375 11.77 14.97 -33.33
C VAL A 375 11.38 13.85 -34.28
N PHE A 376 10.86 14.23 -35.45
CA PHE A 376 10.52 13.27 -36.50
C PHE A 376 11.77 12.72 -37.17
N HIS A 377 11.87 11.39 -37.26
CA HIS A 377 12.95 10.70 -37.96
C HIS A 377 12.42 9.68 -38.97
N THR A 378 13.22 9.38 -40.01
CA THR A 378 12.83 8.51 -41.12
C THR A 378 13.56 7.16 -41.13
N LYS A 379 14.58 6.99 -40.28
CA LYS A 379 15.39 5.76 -40.18
C LYS A 379 14.73 4.68 -39.29
N SER A 380 15.27 3.45 -39.41
CA SER A 380 15.03 2.21 -38.64
C SER A 380 14.56 2.38 -37.18
N PRO A 381 13.86 1.39 -36.60
CA PRO A 381 13.31 1.47 -35.26
C PRO A 381 14.33 1.95 -34.24
N LEU A 382 14.02 3.09 -33.61
CA LEU A 382 14.89 3.75 -32.66
C LEU A 382 14.83 3.05 -31.30
N THR A 383 16.01 2.75 -30.77
CA THR A 383 16.22 2.10 -29.49
C THR A 383 17.01 3.01 -28.55
N PRO A 384 16.97 2.79 -27.22
CA PRO A 384 17.61 3.68 -26.25
C PRO A 384 19.11 3.90 -26.49
N ASP A 385 19.84 2.87 -26.95
CA ASP A 385 21.26 2.94 -27.29
C ASP A 385 21.59 3.91 -28.43
N LYS A 386 20.61 4.18 -29.31
CA LYS A 386 20.75 5.09 -30.46
C LYS A 386 20.11 6.46 -30.24
N LEU A 387 19.58 6.72 -29.04
CA LEU A 387 18.82 7.93 -28.73
C LEU A 387 19.60 9.21 -29.03
N LEU A 388 20.78 9.38 -28.43
CA LEU A 388 21.56 10.60 -28.56
C LEU A 388 22.13 10.81 -29.96
N GLN A 389 22.55 9.73 -30.61
CA GLN A 389 23.03 9.78 -31.99
C GLN A 389 21.92 10.30 -32.91
N THR A 390 20.74 9.69 -32.83
CA THR A 390 19.60 10.06 -33.67
C THR A 390 19.12 11.48 -33.36
N PHE A 391 19.04 11.85 -32.08
CA PHE A 391 18.69 13.22 -31.70
C PHE A 391 19.64 14.25 -32.32
N SER A 392 20.96 14.03 -32.20
CA SER A 392 21.96 14.94 -32.74
C SER A 392 21.92 15.03 -34.28
N GLU A 393 21.72 13.88 -34.95
CA GLU A 393 21.61 13.81 -36.42
C GLU A 393 20.43 14.63 -36.96
N TYR A 394 19.28 14.58 -36.30
CA TYR A 394 18.04 15.19 -36.81
C TYR A 394 17.78 16.62 -36.31
N THR A 395 18.37 17.01 -35.18
CA THR A 395 18.24 18.39 -34.66
C THR A 395 19.44 19.28 -35.01
N GLY A 396 20.59 18.69 -35.37
CA GLY A 396 21.85 19.41 -35.54
C GLY A 396 22.50 19.86 -34.22
N ILE A 397 21.92 19.50 -33.07
CA ILE A 397 22.46 19.85 -31.76
C ILE A 397 23.66 18.95 -31.45
N ILE A 398 24.82 19.57 -31.20
CA ILE A 398 26.04 18.85 -30.85
C ILE A 398 26.12 18.69 -29.33
N ILE A 399 26.03 17.44 -28.87
CA ILE A 399 26.09 17.08 -27.46
C ILE A 399 27.54 17.09 -26.97
N MET A 400 27.81 17.84 -25.90
CA MET A 400 29.13 17.91 -25.24
C MET A 400 29.18 17.05 -23.97
N GLN A 401 28.11 17.08 -23.17
CA GLN A 401 27.99 16.34 -21.92
C GLN A 401 26.62 15.69 -21.81
N LYS A 402 26.56 14.53 -21.15
CA LYS A 402 25.32 13.77 -20.89
C LYS A 402 25.27 13.26 -19.45
N GLU A 403 24.08 13.27 -18.87
CA GLU A 403 23.76 12.54 -17.64
C GLU A 403 23.45 11.06 -17.95
N PRO A 404 23.41 10.16 -16.95
CA PRO A 404 22.99 8.78 -17.14
C PRO A 404 21.57 8.69 -17.74
N LEU A 405 21.36 7.68 -18.59
CA LEU A 405 20.03 7.37 -19.12
C LEU A 405 19.16 6.82 -17.99
N GLN A 406 17.99 7.41 -17.81
CA GLN A 406 16.99 6.98 -16.82
C GLN A 406 15.79 6.33 -17.53
N ASN A 407 15.06 5.49 -16.80
CA ASN A 407 13.78 4.96 -17.23
C ASN A 407 12.76 4.92 -16.08
N ASN A 408 11.49 4.71 -16.40
CA ASN A 408 10.37 4.72 -15.45
C ASN A 408 9.80 3.33 -15.14
N LEU A 409 10.58 2.25 -15.29
CA LEU A 409 10.06 0.88 -15.10
C LEU A 409 9.48 0.66 -13.69
N SER A 410 10.17 1.12 -12.66
CA SER A 410 9.72 1.00 -11.27
C SER A 410 8.42 1.76 -11.01
N ASP A 411 8.30 2.97 -11.58
CA ASP A 411 7.08 3.79 -11.51
C ASP A 411 5.90 3.08 -12.21
N ILE A 412 6.12 2.48 -13.39
CA ILE A 412 5.12 1.71 -14.14
C ILE A 412 4.62 0.53 -13.30
N ILE A 413 5.52 -0.32 -12.82
CA ILE A 413 5.18 -1.52 -12.06
C ILE A 413 4.40 -1.15 -10.78
N SER A 414 4.84 -0.09 -10.09
CA SER A 414 4.15 0.44 -8.90
C SER A 414 2.74 0.96 -9.23
N SER A 415 2.56 1.66 -10.35
CA SER A 415 1.24 2.13 -10.78
C SER A 415 0.28 0.97 -11.13
N MET A 416 0.82 -0.14 -11.65
CA MET A 416 0.03 -1.34 -11.94
C MET A 416 -0.43 -2.05 -10.65
N GLN A 417 0.42 -2.04 -9.61
CA GLN A 417 0.12 -2.58 -8.27
C GLN A 417 -1.13 -1.98 -7.62
N SER A 418 -1.51 -0.74 -7.95
CA SER A 418 -2.68 -0.06 -7.38
C SER A 418 -4.01 -0.84 -7.53
N GLY A 419 -4.10 -1.75 -8.51
CA GLY A 419 -5.26 -2.64 -8.67
C GLY A 419 -5.36 -3.77 -7.62
N LEU A 420 -4.24 -4.13 -6.97
CA LEU A 420 -4.15 -5.18 -5.96
C LEU A 420 -4.57 -4.71 -4.56
N SER A 421 -4.61 -3.39 -4.34
CA SER A 421 -5.05 -2.79 -3.07
C SER A 421 -6.43 -2.17 -3.25
N LYS A 422 -7.49 -2.88 -2.81
CA LYS A 422 -8.77 -2.20 -2.56
C LYS A 422 -8.60 -1.34 -1.30
N ASN A 423 -8.53 -0.03 -1.51
CA ASN A 423 -8.50 1.02 -0.50
C ASN A 423 -7.26 1.05 0.41
N SER A 424 -6.29 1.91 0.07
CA SER A 424 -5.57 2.66 1.09
C SER A 424 -5.20 4.04 0.56
N GLY A 425 -6.05 5.01 0.86
CA GLY A 425 -5.77 6.43 0.65
C GLY A 425 -4.63 6.93 1.54
N THR A 426 -4.00 8.01 1.07
CA THR A 426 -2.83 8.73 1.58
C THR A 426 -1.46 8.08 1.33
N ALA A 427 -0.63 8.79 0.56
CA ALA A 427 0.79 8.48 0.39
C ALA A 427 1.53 8.68 1.72
N TYR A 428 2.42 7.74 2.04
CA TYR A 428 3.29 7.77 3.21
C TYR A 428 4.75 7.92 2.74
N SER A 429 5.59 8.60 3.51
CA SER A 429 7.03 8.72 3.23
C SER A 429 7.79 7.41 3.50
N GLY A 430 7.28 6.55 4.40
CA GLY A 430 7.89 5.24 4.69
C GLY A 430 7.18 4.48 5.82
N ARG A 431 7.79 3.40 6.30
CA ARG A 431 7.36 2.66 7.51
C ARG A 431 8.54 2.45 8.45
N ALA A 432 8.27 2.44 9.75
CA ALA A 432 9.23 2.05 10.77
C ALA A 432 8.67 0.88 11.58
N LEU A 433 9.52 -0.12 11.86
CA LEU A 433 9.21 -1.15 12.84
C LEU A 433 9.62 -0.62 14.21
N ILE A 434 8.64 -0.29 15.05
CA ILE A 434 8.90 0.04 16.45
C ILE A 434 8.76 -1.24 17.28
N THR A 435 9.62 -1.39 18.28
CA THR A 435 9.58 -2.53 19.20
C THR A 435 9.92 -2.07 20.61
N ASP A 436 9.23 -2.65 21.61
CA ASP A 436 9.59 -2.53 23.01
C ASP A 436 10.45 -3.73 23.49
N GLY A 437 10.86 -4.60 22.56
CA GLY A 437 11.57 -5.85 22.82
C GLY A 437 10.67 -7.08 23.00
N LYS A 438 9.35 -6.89 23.13
CA LYS A 438 8.36 -8.00 23.22
C LYS A 438 7.31 -7.95 22.13
N ILE A 439 6.84 -6.75 21.78
CA ILE A 439 5.82 -6.51 20.78
C ILE A 439 6.38 -5.55 19.75
N SER A 440 6.08 -5.80 18.48
CA SER A 440 6.53 -4.95 17.38
C SER A 440 5.35 -4.48 16.54
N PHE A 441 5.36 -3.18 16.22
CA PHE A 441 4.34 -2.54 15.39
C PHE A 441 4.97 -1.93 14.16
N TRP A 442 4.38 -2.20 13.01
CA TRP A 442 4.68 -1.44 11.80
C TRP A 442 3.92 -0.12 11.80
N VAL A 443 4.64 0.97 11.98
CA VAL A 443 4.12 2.33 11.99
C VAL A 443 4.24 2.92 10.59
N LYS A 444 3.16 3.52 10.07
CA LYS A 444 3.18 4.23 8.80
C LYS A 444 3.58 5.69 9.03
N VAL A 445 4.60 6.16 8.32
CA VAL A 445 5.21 7.47 8.55
C VAL A 445 4.86 8.40 7.40
N LYS A 446 4.04 9.42 7.69
CA LYS A 446 3.57 10.37 6.66
C LYS A 446 4.57 11.49 6.33
N ASN A 447 5.52 11.74 7.22
CA ASN A 447 6.44 12.87 7.13
C ASN A 447 7.89 12.36 7.02
N GLN A 448 8.59 12.75 5.95
CA GLN A 448 9.98 12.39 5.71
C GLN A 448 10.89 12.73 6.90
N LYS A 449 10.69 13.89 7.55
CA LYS A 449 11.47 14.28 8.74
C LYS A 449 11.36 13.25 9.87
N MET A 450 10.17 12.67 10.05
CA MET A 450 9.98 11.64 11.07
C MET A 450 10.64 10.31 10.67
N LEU A 451 10.64 10.00 9.38
CA LEU A 451 11.33 8.82 8.87
C LEU A 451 12.84 8.94 9.11
N ASP A 452 13.42 10.11 8.82
CA ASP A 452 14.83 10.40 9.06
C ASP A 452 15.18 10.30 10.57
N ILE A 453 14.27 10.72 11.46
CA ILE A 453 14.41 10.53 12.91
C ILE A 453 14.44 9.03 13.25
N PHE A 454 13.52 8.24 12.73
CA PHE A 454 13.52 6.80 12.97
C PHE A 454 14.76 6.10 12.42
N GLU A 455 15.25 6.48 11.24
CA GLU A 455 16.49 5.93 10.66
C GLU A 455 17.71 6.28 11.52
N LYS A 456 17.82 7.55 11.92
CA LYS A 456 18.91 8.01 12.80
C LYS A 456 18.91 7.27 14.13
N HIS A 457 17.73 7.06 14.73
CA HIS A 457 17.65 6.38 16.03
C HIS A 457 17.76 4.85 15.90
N GLY A 458 17.36 4.24 14.79
CA GLY A 458 17.48 2.81 14.55
C GLY A 458 18.95 2.33 14.51
N THR A 459 19.86 3.19 14.09
CA THR A 459 21.32 2.92 14.13
C THR A 459 21.94 3.18 15.50
N SER A 460 21.26 3.95 16.36
CA SER A 460 21.83 4.44 17.63
C SER A 460 21.71 3.46 18.80
N GLY A 461 20.83 2.44 18.69
CA GLY A 461 20.57 1.47 19.77
C GLY A 461 19.83 2.03 20.99
N PHE A 462 19.41 3.30 20.98
CA PHE A 462 18.69 3.93 22.07
C PHE A 462 17.16 3.85 21.89
N TYR A 463 16.43 3.75 23.00
CA TYR A 463 14.98 3.84 23.02
C TYR A 463 14.51 5.27 22.71
N LEU A 464 13.64 5.42 21.72
CA LEU A 464 12.98 6.68 21.40
C LEU A 464 11.67 6.80 22.19
N LYS A 465 11.51 7.90 22.93
CA LYS A 465 10.19 8.30 23.44
C LYS A 465 9.45 9.03 22.32
N THR A 466 8.38 8.45 21.79
CA THR A 466 7.56 9.08 20.75
C THR A 466 6.08 8.90 21.07
N GLY A 467 5.30 9.95 20.79
CA GLY A 467 3.84 9.91 20.94
C GLY A 467 3.19 9.32 19.71
N PHE A 468 2.09 8.59 19.89
CA PHE A 468 1.30 8.05 18.78
C PHE A 468 -0.16 8.46 18.91
N ASN A 469 -0.73 8.93 17.81
CA ASN A 469 -2.17 8.95 17.60
C ASN A 469 -2.62 7.56 17.17
N ILE A 470 -3.63 7.03 17.85
CA ILE A 470 -4.17 5.71 17.57
C ILE A 470 -5.48 5.86 16.81
N LYS A 471 -5.61 5.17 15.67
CA LYS A 471 -6.85 5.12 14.89
C LYS A 471 -7.29 3.69 14.67
N LYS A 472 -8.59 3.46 14.53
CA LYS A 472 -9.12 2.17 14.08
C LYS A 472 -8.68 1.93 12.63
N SER A 473 -8.16 0.74 12.34
CA SER A 473 -7.72 0.36 11.00
C SER A 473 -7.93 -1.13 10.80
N ASP A 474 -8.92 -1.48 9.98
CA ASP A 474 -9.23 -2.88 9.67
C ASP A 474 -8.13 -3.54 8.81
N ALA A 475 -7.20 -2.76 8.28
CA ALA A 475 -6.07 -3.24 7.47
C ALA A 475 -4.81 -3.56 8.29
N ASP A 476 -4.71 -3.12 9.54
CA ASP A 476 -3.51 -3.31 10.37
C ASP A 476 -3.66 -4.53 11.30
N ALA A 477 -2.54 -5.19 11.63
CA ALA A 477 -2.52 -6.52 12.28
C ALA A 477 -3.28 -6.60 13.62
N TYR A 478 -3.40 -5.47 14.31
CA TYR A 478 -4.07 -5.36 15.61
C TYR A 478 -5.41 -4.58 15.53
N GLY A 479 -5.91 -4.32 14.32
CA GLY A 479 -7.13 -3.54 14.11
C GLY A 479 -6.97 -2.03 14.41
N ILE A 480 -5.73 -1.58 14.62
CA ILE A 480 -5.36 -0.20 14.94
C ILE A 480 -4.14 0.26 14.13
N GLU A 481 -4.17 1.51 13.68
CA GLU A 481 -3.04 2.22 13.08
C GLU A 481 -2.41 3.12 14.14
N LEU A 482 -1.09 3.00 14.31
CA LEU A 482 -0.30 3.96 15.10
C LEU A 482 0.27 5.01 14.15
N ILE A 483 -0.02 6.28 14.40
CA ILE A 483 0.47 7.42 13.64
C ILE A 483 1.38 8.23 14.54
N PRO A 484 2.69 8.35 14.23
CA PRO A 484 3.62 9.06 15.08
C PRO A 484 3.27 10.55 15.07
N VAL A 485 3.25 11.16 16.25
CA VAL A 485 3.03 12.60 16.41
C VAL A 485 4.37 13.29 16.17
N THR A 486 4.41 14.26 15.26
CA THR A 486 5.54 15.17 15.14
C THR A 486 5.62 16.03 16.40
N THR A 487 6.66 15.82 17.20
CA THR A 487 7.08 16.72 18.28
C THR A 487 7.85 17.91 17.75
#